data_AF-A0A1H8MX19-F1
#
_entry.id   AF-A0A1H8MX19-F1
#
_cell.length_a   1.000
_cell.length_b   1.000
_cell.length_c   1.000
_cell.angle_alpha   90.00
_cell.angle_beta   90.00
_cell.angle_gamma   90.00
#
_symmetry.space_group_name_H-M   'P 1'
#
loop_
_entity.id
_entity.type
_entity.pdbx_description
1 polymer ?
#
loop_
_entity_poly.entity_id
_entity_poly.type
_entity_poly.pdbx_seq_one_letter_code
_entity_poly.pdbx_strand_id
1 'polypeptide(L)'
;MNEFSDQISAYFSHVPMWPLVLLGAGIVVAGIYEMFTRKRRTEAAEEFRSAILSTLSGLYPEPTNWPRSIDTYLRARLPVMHEIIEDFRSNVRQQDIPAYNRDWDNYQEFCRNEINDDKCIAAETNPGRESDPKKTFHQLVSNLLRHAE
;
A
#
# COMPACT_ATOMS: atom_id res chain seq x y z
N MET A 1 3.55 39.58 39.94
CA MET A 1 3.96 39.13 38.59
C MET A 1 5.47 39.23 38.36
N ASN A 2 6.23 40.02 39.14
CA ASN A 2 7.69 40.12 39.01
C ASN A 2 8.46 38.97 39.69
N GLU A 3 8.01 38.51 40.86
CA GLU A 3 8.74 37.51 41.66
C GLU A 3 8.90 36.15 40.96
N PHE A 4 7.87 35.68 40.25
CA PHE A 4 7.94 34.46 39.43
C PHE A 4 8.88 34.60 38.23
N SER A 5 8.84 35.74 37.52
CA SER A 5 9.75 36.00 36.40
C SER A 5 11.20 36.15 36.86
N ASP A 6 11.43 36.78 38.02
CA ASP A 6 12.76 36.92 38.62
C ASP A 6 13.31 35.57 39.09
N GLN A 7 12.48 34.70 39.67
CA GLN A 7 12.87 33.33 40.00
C GLN A 7 13.23 32.49 38.76
N ILE A 8 12.44 32.59 37.69
CA ILE A 8 12.71 31.88 36.43
C ILE A 8 14.02 32.39 35.80
N SER A 9 14.23 33.70 35.77
CA SER A 9 15.45 34.35 35.27
C SER A 9 16.69 33.92 36.07
N ALA A 10 16.61 33.96 37.41
CA ALA A 10 17.70 33.54 38.29
C ALA A 10 18.03 32.05 38.12
N TYR A 11 17.02 31.19 37.91
CA TYR A 11 17.20 29.77 37.63
C TYR A 11 17.97 29.53 36.33
N PHE A 12 17.61 30.20 35.23
CA PHE A 12 18.33 30.08 33.96
C PHE A 12 19.75 30.65 33.98
N SER A 13 20.08 31.53 34.93
CA SER A 13 21.43 32.07 35.09
C SER A 13 22.43 31.07 35.70
N HIS A 14 21.95 30.08 36.46
CA HIS A 14 22.78 29.11 37.18
C HIS A 14 22.73 27.70 36.59
N VAL A 15 21.75 27.41 35.73
CA VAL A 15 21.58 26.09 35.12
C VAL A 15 22.16 26.10 33.70
N PRO A 16 22.94 25.07 33.33
CA PRO A 16 23.43 24.96 31.96
C PRO A 16 22.26 24.85 30.96
N MET A 17 22.26 25.70 29.92
CA MET A 17 21.22 25.72 28.88
C MET A 17 21.34 24.59 27.85
N TRP A 18 22.48 23.88 27.82
CA TRP A 18 22.74 22.83 26.83
C TRP A 18 21.67 21.71 26.79
N PRO A 19 21.04 21.26 27.89
CA PRO A 19 20.00 20.23 27.82
C PRO A 19 18.76 20.68 27.05
N LEU A 20 18.36 21.96 27.19
CA LEU A 20 17.23 22.53 26.46
C LEU A 20 17.54 22.69 24.97
N VAL A 21 18.79 23.08 24.65
CA VAL A 21 19.26 23.14 23.25
C VAL A 21 19.28 21.75 22.63
N LEU A 22 19.76 20.72 23.34
CA LEU A 22 19.74 19.34 22.85
C LEU A 22 18.32 18.82 22.66
N LEU A 23 17.41 19.12 23.60
CA LEU A 23 16.00 18.74 23.50
C LEU A 23 15.33 19.42 22.30
N GLY A 24 15.56 20.72 22.10
CA GLY A 24 15.08 21.45 20.94
C GLY A 24 15.62 20.88 19.63
N ALA A 25 16.93 20.59 19.56
CA ALA A 25 17.55 19.96 18.40
C ALA A 25 16.96 18.56 18.12
N GLY A 26 16.75 17.75 19.16
CA GLY A 26 16.14 16.42 19.04
C GLY A 26 14.72 16.47 18.47
N ILE A 27 13.90 17.42 18.91
CA ILE A 27 12.54 17.62 18.38
C ILE A 27 12.58 18.01 16.90
N VAL A 28 13.47 18.93 16.50
CA VAL A 28 13.61 19.35 15.10
C VAL A 28 14.04 18.17 14.23
N VAL A 29 15.05 17.39 14.65
CA VAL A 29 15.52 16.22 13.91
C VAL A 29 14.42 15.17 13.79
N ALA A 30 13.68 14.90 14.87
CA ALA A 30 12.56 13.97 14.85
C ALA A 30 11.45 14.43 13.88
N GLY A 31 11.10 15.72 13.88
CA GLY A 31 10.11 16.29 12.97
C GLY A 31 10.53 16.20 11.50
N ILE A 32 11.80 16.49 11.19
CA ILE A 32 12.35 16.33 9.83
C ILE A 32 12.30 14.86 9.42
N TYR A 33 12.75 13.95 10.29
CA TYR A 33 12.73 12.51 10.01
C TYR A 33 11.31 11.99 9.76
N GLU A 34 10.34 12.42 10.56
CA GLU A 34 8.93 12.07 10.38
C GLU A 34 8.39 12.61 9.04
N MET A 35 8.74 13.84 8.67
CA MET A 35 8.33 14.42 7.39
C MET A 35 8.89 13.64 6.18
N PHE A 36 10.18 13.30 6.21
CA PHE A 36 10.81 12.50 5.14
C PHE A 36 10.23 11.10 5.05
N THR A 37 10.01 10.43 6.18
CA THR A 37 9.43 9.07 6.19
C THR A 37 7.99 9.06 5.73
N ARG A 38 7.17 10.04 6.12
CA ARG A 38 5.81 10.21 5.59
C ARG A 38 5.83 10.42 4.07
N LYS A 39 6.68 11.32 3.58
CA LYS A 39 6.80 11.61 2.14
C LYS A 39 7.24 10.37 1.34
N ARG A 40 8.22 9.61 1.82
CA ARG A 40 8.66 8.39 1.16
C ARG A 40 7.56 7.33 1.09
N ARG A 41 6.76 7.19 2.15
CA ARG A 41 5.63 6.26 2.16
C ARG A 41 4.55 6.65 1.16
N THR A 42 4.23 7.94 1.05
CA THR A 42 3.25 8.42 0.06
C THR A 42 3.76 8.21 -1.37
N GLU A 43 5.03 8.50 -1.63
CA GLU A 43 5.65 8.26 -2.95
C GLU A 43 5.64 6.77 -3.31
N ALA A 44 6.03 5.89 -2.39
CA ALA A 44 6.01 4.44 -2.62
C ALA A 44 4.58 3.90 -2.85
N ALA A 45 3.59 4.44 -2.15
CA ALA A 45 2.18 4.08 -2.32
C ALA A 45 1.64 4.51 -3.71
N GLU A 46 1.99 5.71 -4.15
CA GLU A 46 1.63 6.22 -5.49
C GLU A 46 2.30 5.40 -6.60
N GLU A 47 3.60 5.09 -6.45
CA GLU A 47 4.35 4.27 -7.40
C GLU A 47 3.77 2.85 -7.49
N PHE A 48 3.49 2.22 -6.35
CA PHE A 48 2.85 0.91 -6.28
C PHE A 48 1.49 0.89 -6.98
N ARG A 49 0.63 1.87 -6.67
CA ARG A 49 -0.69 1.99 -7.28
C ARG A 49 -0.58 2.20 -8.78
N SER A 50 0.31 3.09 -9.23
CA SER A 50 0.56 3.35 -10.64
C SER A 50 1.05 2.11 -11.38
N ALA A 51 1.98 1.35 -10.79
CA ALA A 51 2.54 0.15 -11.38
C ALA A 51 1.49 -0.95 -11.55
N ILE A 52 0.63 -1.18 -10.56
CA ILE A 52 -0.49 -2.13 -10.66
C ILE A 52 -1.48 -1.68 -11.74
N LEU A 53 -1.88 -0.40 -11.74
CA LEU A 53 -2.83 0.14 -12.73
C LEU A 53 -2.29 0.05 -14.16
N SER A 54 -1.00 0.29 -14.36
CA SER A 54 -0.32 0.13 -15.65
C SER A 54 -0.30 -1.34 -16.09
N THR A 55 0.12 -2.25 -15.19
CA THR A 55 0.25 -3.69 -15.47
C THR A 55 -1.09 -4.34 -15.81
N LEU A 56 -2.15 -3.92 -15.12
CA LEU A 56 -3.51 -4.43 -15.28
C LEU A 56 -4.40 -3.49 -16.11
N SER A 57 -3.78 -2.62 -16.91
CA SER A 57 -4.50 -1.69 -17.78
C SER A 57 -5.48 -2.43 -18.69
N GLY A 58 -6.71 -1.93 -18.73
CA GLY A 58 -7.82 -2.54 -19.47
C GLY A 58 -8.57 -3.65 -18.73
N LEU A 59 -8.07 -4.12 -17.58
CA LEU A 59 -8.76 -5.08 -16.70
C LEU A 59 -9.22 -4.46 -15.37
N TYR A 60 -8.47 -3.49 -14.86
CA TYR A 60 -8.75 -2.76 -13.63
C TYR A 60 -8.50 -1.26 -13.85
N PRO A 61 -9.26 -0.32 -13.25
CA PRO A 61 -10.39 -0.54 -12.32
C PRO A 61 -11.67 -1.02 -12.99
N GLU A 62 -11.92 -0.60 -14.24
CA GLU A 62 -13.05 -1.11 -15.03
C GLU A 62 -12.51 -1.96 -16.20
N PRO A 63 -13.09 -3.16 -16.44
CA PRO A 63 -12.64 -4.01 -17.52
C PRO A 63 -13.12 -3.47 -18.87
N THR A 64 -12.29 -2.66 -19.54
CA THR A 64 -12.58 -2.14 -20.88
C THR A 64 -12.14 -3.08 -22.01
N ASN A 65 -11.13 -3.91 -21.76
CA ASN A 65 -10.57 -4.84 -22.73
C ASN A 65 -10.25 -6.18 -22.06
N TRP A 66 -11.29 -6.98 -21.83
CA TRP A 66 -11.13 -8.32 -21.27
C TRP A 66 -10.61 -9.29 -22.35
N PRO A 67 -9.37 -9.80 -22.22
CA PRO A 67 -8.78 -10.67 -23.24
C PRO A 67 -9.46 -12.04 -23.28
N ARG A 68 -9.45 -12.65 -24.47
CA ARG A 68 -9.67 -14.11 -24.59
C ARG A 68 -8.44 -14.83 -24.04
N SER A 69 -8.65 -15.98 -23.42
CA SER A 69 -7.66 -16.76 -22.67
C SER A 69 -7.09 -15.97 -21.49
N ILE A 70 -8.00 -15.49 -20.64
CA ILE A 70 -7.67 -14.62 -19.50
C ILE A 70 -6.68 -15.27 -18.53
N ASP A 71 -6.74 -16.59 -18.37
CA ASP A 71 -5.82 -17.38 -17.54
C ASP A 71 -4.38 -17.22 -18.02
N THR A 72 -4.16 -17.34 -19.33
CA THR A 72 -2.84 -17.24 -19.94
C THR A 72 -2.34 -15.80 -19.87
N TYR A 73 -3.23 -14.83 -20.12
CA TYR A 73 -2.91 -13.41 -20.04
C TYR A 73 -2.48 -12.96 -18.63
N LEU A 74 -3.20 -13.41 -17.59
CA LEU A 74 -2.88 -13.07 -16.20
C LEU A 74 -1.63 -13.80 -15.72
N ARG A 75 -1.46 -15.09 -16.07
CA ARG A 75 -0.24 -15.84 -15.75
C ARG A 75 1.01 -15.20 -16.35
N ALA A 76 0.92 -14.64 -17.56
CA ALA A 76 2.03 -13.92 -18.18
C ALA A 76 2.43 -12.63 -17.42
N ARG A 77 1.49 -12.02 -16.67
CA ARG A 77 1.74 -10.81 -15.86
C ARG A 77 2.10 -11.11 -14.41
N LEU A 78 1.91 -12.34 -13.94
CA LEU A 78 2.27 -12.73 -12.57
C LEU A 78 3.72 -12.39 -12.18
N PRO A 79 4.74 -12.57 -13.05
CA PRO A 79 6.11 -12.19 -12.71
C PRO A 79 6.27 -10.68 -12.47
N VAL A 80 5.67 -9.85 -13.32
CA VAL A 80 5.70 -8.38 -13.19
C VAL A 80 4.95 -7.92 -11.94
N MET A 81 3.78 -8.51 -11.69
CA MET A 81 3.03 -8.25 -10.45
C MET A 81 3.86 -8.63 -9.22
N HIS A 82 4.58 -9.77 -9.25
CA HIS A 82 5.40 -10.21 -8.13
C HIS A 82 6.51 -9.21 -7.78
N GLU A 83 7.18 -8.66 -8.79
CA GLU A 83 8.20 -7.62 -8.61
C GLU A 83 7.62 -6.38 -7.92
N ILE A 84 6.47 -5.90 -8.40
CA ILE A 84 5.76 -4.75 -7.81
C ILE A 84 5.38 -5.01 -6.34
N ILE A 85 4.92 -6.22 -6.01
CA ILE A 85 4.55 -6.62 -4.65
C ILE A 85 5.78 -6.65 -3.72
N GLU A 86 6.87 -7.28 -4.15
CA GLU A 86 8.08 -7.37 -3.32
C GLU A 86 8.75 -6.01 -3.10
N ASP A 87 8.76 -5.14 -4.12
CA ASP A 87 9.32 -3.79 -4.01
C ASP A 87 8.54 -2.95 -2.98
N PHE A 88 7.21 -3.05 -2.97
CA PHE A 88 6.37 -2.30 -2.03
C PHE A 88 6.39 -2.88 -0.60
N ARG A 89 6.70 -4.17 -0.44
CA ARG A 89 6.63 -4.90 0.84
C ARG A 89 7.35 -4.21 2.00
N SER A 90 8.49 -3.57 1.73
CA SER A 90 9.27 -2.85 2.76
C SER A 90 8.56 -1.60 3.32
N ASN A 91 7.57 -1.08 2.60
CA ASN A 91 6.77 0.08 2.97
C ASN A 91 5.48 -0.30 3.73
N VAL A 92 5.09 -1.57 3.69
CA VAL A 92 3.94 -2.10 4.42
C VAL A 92 4.23 -2.07 5.93
N ARG A 93 3.23 -1.67 6.73
CA ARG A 93 3.37 -1.67 8.19
C ARG A 93 3.58 -3.10 8.67
N GLN A 94 4.50 -3.30 9.62
CA GLN A 94 4.90 -4.63 10.06
C GLN A 94 3.73 -5.52 10.52
N GLN A 95 2.73 -4.91 11.17
CA GLN A 95 1.50 -5.58 11.62
C GLN A 95 0.59 -6.06 10.47
N ASP A 96 0.69 -5.43 9.30
CA ASP A 96 -0.16 -5.67 8.12
C ASP A 96 0.52 -6.63 7.12
N ILE A 97 1.83 -6.91 7.27
CA ILE A 97 2.58 -7.87 6.43
C ILE A 97 1.87 -9.23 6.30
N PRO A 98 1.33 -9.85 7.36
CA PRO A 98 0.62 -11.12 7.21
C PRO A 98 -0.64 -11.00 6.35
N ALA A 99 -1.38 -9.90 6.46
CA ALA A 99 -2.56 -9.65 5.64
C ALA A 99 -2.18 -9.36 4.18
N TYR A 100 -1.11 -8.58 3.97
CA TYR A 100 -0.56 -8.29 2.65
C TYR A 100 -0.14 -9.56 1.90
N ASN A 101 0.63 -10.43 2.56
CA ASN A 101 1.06 -11.70 1.96
C ASN A 101 -0.14 -12.58 1.61
N ARG A 102 -1.13 -12.66 2.50
CA ARG A 102 -2.35 -13.43 2.23
C ARG A 102 -3.14 -12.88 1.04
N ASP A 103 -3.27 -11.55 0.93
CA ASP A 103 -3.96 -10.93 -0.20
C ASP A 103 -3.22 -11.20 -1.52
N TRP A 104 -1.89 -11.24 -1.49
CA TRP A 104 -1.07 -11.65 -2.63
C TRP A 104 -1.22 -13.13 -2.98
N ASP A 105 -1.15 -14.02 -2.00
CA ASP A 105 -1.32 -15.47 -2.20
C ASP A 105 -2.68 -15.77 -2.83
N ASN A 106 -3.75 -15.14 -2.34
CA ASN A 106 -5.10 -15.28 -2.89
C ASN A 106 -5.16 -14.80 -4.36
N TYR A 107 -4.51 -13.69 -4.69
CA TYR A 107 -4.44 -13.21 -6.07
C TYR A 107 -3.68 -14.18 -6.98
N GLN A 108 -2.54 -14.72 -6.51
CA GLN A 108 -1.76 -15.69 -7.27
C GLN A 108 -2.54 -16.99 -7.50
N GLU A 109 -3.20 -17.52 -6.47
CA GLU A 109 -4.04 -18.71 -6.55
C GLU A 109 -5.19 -18.51 -7.54
N PHE A 110 -5.88 -17.36 -7.45
CA PHE A 110 -6.94 -17.01 -8.38
C PHE A 110 -6.46 -17.00 -9.84
N CYS A 111 -5.33 -16.35 -10.12
CA CYS A 111 -4.75 -16.29 -11.46
C CYS A 111 -4.27 -17.65 -11.99
N ARG A 112 -3.87 -18.57 -11.09
CA ARG A 112 -3.35 -19.89 -11.48
C ARG A 112 -4.46 -20.92 -11.64
N ASN A 113 -5.44 -20.95 -10.75
CA ASN A 113 -6.31 -22.11 -10.58
C ASN A 113 -7.78 -21.78 -10.79
N GLU A 114 -8.21 -20.54 -10.52
CA GLU A 114 -9.63 -20.22 -10.48
C GLU A 114 -10.15 -19.60 -11.76
N ILE A 115 -9.41 -18.67 -12.36
CA ILE A 115 -9.88 -17.91 -13.52
C ILE A 115 -9.65 -18.66 -14.83
N ASN A 116 -10.70 -18.79 -15.64
CA ASN A 116 -10.65 -19.26 -17.02
C ASN A 116 -11.79 -18.63 -17.84
N ASP A 117 -11.69 -18.72 -19.17
CA ASP A 117 -12.71 -18.18 -20.09
C ASP A 117 -14.09 -18.81 -19.88
N ASP A 118 -14.14 -20.13 -19.66
CA ASP A 118 -15.40 -20.87 -19.49
C ASP A 118 -16.22 -20.37 -18.31
N LYS A 119 -15.59 -20.11 -17.16
CA LYS A 119 -16.26 -19.55 -15.97
C LYS A 119 -16.68 -18.10 -16.20
N CYS A 120 -15.92 -17.33 -16.97
CA CYS A 120 -16.32 -15.97 -17.33
C CYS A 120 -17.59 -16.00 -18.20
N ILE A 121 -17.63 -16.89 -19.20
CA ILE A 121 -18.79 -17.08 -20.08
C ILE A 121 -20.00 -17.62 -19.29
N ALA A 122 -19.77 -18.58 -18.39
CA ALA A 122 -20.82 -19.16 -17.55
C ALA A 122 -21.45 -18.12 -16.61
N ALA A 123 -20.63 -17.25 -16.00
CA ALA A 123 -21.08 -16.15 -15.15
C ALA A 123 -21.88 -15.09 -15.93
N GLU A 124 -21.48 -14.78 -17.17
CA GLU A 124 -22.23 -13.87 -18.06
C GLU A 124 -23.58 -14.46 -18.50
N THR A 125 -23.62 -15.78 -18.72
CA THR A 125 -24.82 -16.48 -19.19
C THR A 125 -25.82 -16.74 -18.06
N ASN A 126 -25.35 -16.95 -16.82
CA ASN A 126 -26.19 -17.24 -15.67
C ASN A 126 -25.86 -16.33 -14.47
N PRO A 127 -26.16 -15.02 -14.56
CA PRO A 127 -25.88 -14.09 -13.48
C PRO A 127 -26.66 -14.50 -12.21
N GLY A 128 -25.94 -14.88 -11.15
CA GLY A 128 -26.50 -15.22 -9.83
C GLY A 128 -26.37 -16.68 -9.38
N ARG A 129 -25.91 -17.61 -10.23
CA ARG A 129 -25.60 -18.99 -9.83
C ARG A 129 -24.13 -19.24 -9.52
N GLU A 130 -23.23 -18.56 -10.23
CA GLU A 130 -21.78 -18.67 -10.05
C GLU A 130 -21.17 -17.33 -9.60
N SER A 131 -20.06 -17.41 -8.86
CA SER A 131 -19.28 -16.24 -8.49
C SER A 131 -18.65 -15.65 -9.75
N ASP A 132 -18.94 -14.38 -10.03
CA ASP A 132 -18.41 -13.67 -11.20
C ASP A 132 -16.88 -13.49 -11.07
N PRO A 133 -16.06 -14.15 -11.92
CA PRO A 133 -14.61 -14.07 -11.83
C PRO A 133 -14.09 -12.64 -12.01
N LYS A 134 -14.78 -11.79 -12.78
CA LYS A 134 -14.39 -10.38 -12.96
C LYS A 134 -14.53 -9.60 -11.65
N LYS A 135 -15.60 -9.87 -10.89
CA LYS A 135 -15.80 -9.27 -9.56
C LYS A 135 -14.78 -9.78 -8.55
N THR A 136 -14.51 -11.09 -8.55
CA THR A 136 -13.47 -11.67 -7.68
C THR A 136 -12.11 -11.07 -7.98
N PHE A 137 -11.73 -10.99 -9.26
CA PHE A 137 -10.50 -10.32 -9.70
C PHE A 137 -10.42 -8.88 -9.20
N HIS A 138 -11.47 -8.09 -9.41
CA HIS A 138 -11.52 -6.69 -8.96
C HIS A 138 -11.35 -6.57 -7.45
N GLN A 139 -12.00 -7.45 -6.67
CA GLN A 139 -11.88 -7.47 -5.22
C GLN A 139 -10.45 -7.80 -4.77
N LEU A 140 -9.81 -8.78 -5.41
CA LEU A 140 -8.44 -9.18 -5.07
C LEU A 140 -7.43 -8.06 -5.35
N VAL A 141 -7.55 -7.40 -6.51
CA VAL A 141 -6.71 -6.22 -6.82
C VAL A 141 -6.98 -5.07 -5.86
N SER A 142 -8.24 -4.81 -5.51
CA SER A 142 -8.60 -3.77 -4.54
C SER A 142 -8.05 -4.06 -3.14
N ASN A 143 -8.05 -5.33 -2.71
CA ASN A 143 -7.45 -5.73 -1.43
C ASN A 143 -5.94 -5.45 -1.40
N LEU A 144 -5.23 -5.72 -2.50
CA LEU A 144 -3.81 -5.40 -2.63
C LEU A 144 -3.56 -3.89 -2.56
N LEU A 145 -4.34 -3.10 -3.29
CA LEU A 145 -4.20 -1.64 -3.34
C LEU A 145 -4.50 -0.96 -2.00
N ARG A 146 -5.37 -1.54 -1.17
CA ARG A 146 -5.68 -1.03 0.18
C ARG A 146 -4.47 -0.93 1.09
N HIS A 147 -3.42 -1.72 0.86
CA HIS A 147 -2.18 -1.64 1.67
C HIS A 147 -1.33 -0.40 1.34
N ALA A 148 -1.70 0.34 0.29
CA ALA A 148 -1.11 1.61 -0.11
C ALA A 148 -2.03 2.82 0.18
N GLU A 149 -3.01 2.67 1.08
CA GLU A 149 -3.87 3.74 1.61
C GLU A 149 -3.42 4.18 3.02
#